data_AF-A0ABD1GDY5-F1
#
_entry.id   AF-A0ABD1GDY5-F1
#
_cell.length_a   1.000
_cell.length_b   1.000
_cell.length_c   1.000
_cell.angle_alpha   90.00
_cell.angle_beta   90.00
_cell.angle_gamma   90.00
#
_symmetry.space_group_name_H-M   'P 1'
#
loop_
_entity.id
_entity.type
_entity.pdbx_description
1 polymer ?
#
loop_
_entity_poly.entity_id
_entity_poly.type
_entity_poly.pdbx_seq_one_letter_code
_entity_poly.pdbx_strand_id
1 'polypeptide(L)'
;MAATLSLSNLPHLPPPRLLPQIQSKLSQTSSPNHSHQHTPELLHHLKSISLPLTAITLPFFLPPEDAFAVGGELGILEGRSFALIHPIVMSGLFVYTLYAGYLGWQWRRVRTIQDEINQLKKELKPVAVTPDGSPPSQPPPPSPLDAKIQQLTEERKELIKGSYRDKHFNAGSILLGFGVFESVFGGLNTWFRTGKLFPGPHLYAGAAITVLWAAAAALVPRMQKGSETARNLHITLNVLNVLLFISQIPTGIDIVFKVFEFTKWP
;
A
#
# COMPACT_ATOMS: atom_id res chain seq x y z
N MET A 1 -10.63 -43.16 -14.64
CA MET A 1 -11.42 -43.25 -13.39
C MET A 1 -12.13 -41.92 -13.21
N ALA A 2 -13.44 -41.90 -13.46
CA ALA A 2 -14.28 -40.71 -13.43
C ALA A 2 -14.83 -40.50 -12.01
N ALA A 3 -14.67 -39.31 -11.46
CA ALA A 3 -15.25 -38.92 -10.18
C ALA A 3 -16.52 -38.11 -10.45
N THR A 4 -17.67 -38.68 -10.08
CA THR A 4 -18.99 -38.06 -10.15
C THR A 4 -19.21 -37.16 -8.93
N LEU A 5 -19.56 -35.90 -9.18
CA LEU A 5 -19.98 -34.94 -8.15
C LEU A 5 -21.45 -35.17 -7.80
N SER A 6 -21.73 -35.54 -6.55
CA SER A 6 -23.08 -35.65 -6.01
C SER A 6 -23.50 -34.32 -5.37
N LEU A 7 -24.49 -33.64 -5.97
CA LEU A 7 -25.13 -32.45 -5.40
C LEU A 7 -26.03 -32.88 -4.23
N SER A 8 -25.69 -32.45 -3.01
CA SER A 8 -26.51 -32.69 -1.82
C SER A 8 -27.52 -31.55 -1.63
N ASN A 9 -28.77 -31.93 -1.42
CA ASN A 9 -29.95 -31.10 -1.25
C ASN A 9 -29.80 -30.02 -0.16
N LEU A 10 -30.19 -28.78 -0.47
CA LEU A 10 -30.38 -27.71 0.52
C LEU A 10 -31.70 -27.94 1.30
N PRO A 11 -31.71 -27.77 2.63
CA PRO A 11 -32.95 -27.78 3.41
C PRO A 11 -33.74 -26.48 3.22
N HIS A 12 -35.06 -26.65 3.08
CA HIS A 12 -36.06 -25.60 2.89
C HIS A 12 -36.25 -24.81 4.21
N LEU A 13 -35.94 -23.51 4.21
CA LEU A 13 -36.23 -22.62 5.34
C LEU A 13 -37.67 -22.08 5.24
N PRO A 14 -38.44 -22.02 6.34
CA PRO A 14 -39.78 -21.42 6.34
C PRO A 14 -39.72 -19.88 6.30
N PRO A 15 -40.77 -19.20 5.80
CA PRO A 15 -40.77 -17.75 5.64
C PRO A 15 -40.89 -16.99 6.99
N PRO A 16 -40.43 -15.73 7.05
CA PRO A 16 -40.40 -14.96 8.30
C PRO A 16 -41.79 -14.50 8.74
N ARG A 17 -42.08 -14.68 10.04
CA ARG A 17 -43.28 -14.17 10.71
C ARG A 17 -43.21 -12.64 10.83
N LEU A 18 -44.22 -11.95 10.31
CA LEU A 18 -44.48 -10.53 10.54
C LEU A 18 -44.76 -10.28 12.03
N LEU A 19 -43.91 -9.47 12.68
CA LEU A 19 -44.18 -8.91 14.01
C LEU A 19 -45.11 -7.69 13.87
N PRO A 20 -46.09 -7.49 14.78
CA PRO A 20 -46.99 -6.36 14.70
C PRO A 20 -46.31 -5.03 15.04
N GLN A 21 -46.60 -4.04 14.21
CA GLN A 21 -46.28 -2.63 14.35
C GLN A 21 -46.93 -2.04 15.60
N ILE A 22 -46.13 -1.69 16.61
CA ILE A 22 -46.59 -0.94 17.80
C ILE A 22 -46.75 0.53 17.40
N GLN A 23 -48.00 0.99 17.31
CA GLN A 23 -48.36 2.40 17.11
C GLN A 23 -48.00 3.24 18.34
N SER A 24 -47.32 4.35 18.09
CA SER A 24 -47.05 5.42 19.05
C SER A 24 -48.34 6.15 19.45
N LYS A 25 -48.63 6.21 20.75
CA LYS A 25 -49.53 7.22 21.31
C LYS A 25 -48.71 8.24 22.11
N LEU A 26 -48.55 9.40 21.49
CA LEU A 26 -48.11 10.63 22.12
C LEU A 26 -49.20 11.09 23.10
N SER A 27 -48.86 11.36 24.35
CA SER A 27 -49.70 12.15 25.25
C SER A 27 -48.79 13.05 26.08
N GLN A 28 -48.89 14.34 25.75
CA GLN A 28 -48.29 15.45 26.47
C GLN A 28 -48.92 15.56 27.86
N THR A 29 -48.09 15.65 28.90
CA THR A 29 -48.43 16.32 30.16
C THR A 29 -47.23 17.13 30.63
N SER A 30 -47.53 18.24 31.29
CA SER A 30 -46.73 19.43 31.46
C SER A 30 -46.16 19.59 32.88
N SER A 31 -44.87 20.01 32.96
CA SER A 31 -44.22 20.87 33.98
C SER A 31 -44.03 20.36 35.44
N PRO A 32 -43.15 20.97 36.27
CA PRO A 32 -41.88 21.66 36.02
C PRO A 32 -40.70 21.25 36.98
N ASN A 33 -39.50 21.74 36.67
CA ASN A 33 -38.31 22.02 37.52
C ASN A 33 -37.96 21.12 38.74
N HIS A 34 -36.79 20.48 38.69
CA HIS A 34 -35.81 20.58 39.78
C HIS A 34 -34.38 20.32 39.28
N SER A 35 -33.53 21.31 39.51
CA SER A 35 -32.08 21.29 39.43
C SER A 35 -31.46 20.48 40.57
N HIS A 36 -30.54 19.57 40.29
CA HIS A 36 -29.43 19.25 41.20
C HIS A 36 -28.17 18.83 40.43
N GLN A 37 -27.13 19.63 40.66
CA GLN A 37 -25.74 19.45 40.27
C GLN A 37 -25.18 18.14 40.85
N HIS A 38 -24.40 17.38 40.07
CA HIS A 38 -23.29 16.58 40.57
C HIS A 38 -22.40 16.14 39.40
N THR A 39 -21.25 16.80 39.24
CA THR A 39 -19.97 16.23 38.81
C THR A 39 -18.94 17.36 38.84
N PRO A 40 -17.91 17.26 39.69
CA PRO A 40 -16.58 17.27 39.11
C PRO A 40 -15.57 16.45 39.94
N GLU A 41 -15.33 15.19 39.57
CA GLU A 41 -14.12 14.48 40.04
C GLU A 41 -13.44 13.61 38.98
N LEU A 42 -13.96 13.54 37.75
CA LEU A 42 -13.37 12.69 36.71
C LEU A 42 -12.28 13.39 35.86
N LEU A 43 -12.12 14.72 35.98
CA LEU A 43 -11.31 15.51 35.03
C LEU A 43 -9.89 15.86 35.50
N HIS A 44 -9.47 15.48 36.70
CA HIS A 44 -8.13 15.83 37.20
C HIS A 44 -7.03 14.77 36.99
N HIS A 45 -7.34 13.61 36.40
CA HIS A 45 -6.38 12.50 36.30
C HIS A 45 -5.98 12.06 34.89
N LEU A 46 -6.00 12.95 33.90
CA LEU A 46 -5.50 12.64 32.54
C LEU A 46 -4.46 13.65 32.05
N LYS A 47 -3.38 13.80 32.84
CA LYS A 47 -2.15 14.47 32.41
C LYS A 47 -1.03 13.44 32.22
N SER A 48 -1.17 12.60 31.20
CA SER A 48 -0.04 11.93 30.56
C SER A 48 -0.45 11.50 29.15
N ILE A 49 0.32 11.96 28.17
CA ILE A 49 0.14 11.69 26.74
C ILE A 49 0.39 10.20 26.49
N SER A 50 -0.68 9.42 26.50
CA SER A 50 -0.81 8.21 25.71
C SER A 50 -2.07 8.42 24.89
N LEU A 51 -1.95 8.50 23.57
CA LEU A 51 -3.12 8.35 22.68
C LEU A 51 -3.68 6.96 22.98
N PRO A 52 -4.79 6.84 23.72
CA PRO A 52 -5.22 5.55 24.17
C PRO A 52 -5.75 4.81 22.93
N LEU A 53 -5.58 3.50 22.90
CA LEU A 53 -6.08 2.62 21.84
C LEU A 53 -7.59 2.86 21.54
N THR A 54 -8.32 3.44 22.50
CA THR A 54 -9.68 3.97 22.37
C THR A 54 -9.85 5.03 21.28
N ALA A 55 -8.85 5.86 20.95
CA ALA A 55 -8.95 6.84 19.86
C ALA A 55 -9.07 6.17 18.47
N ILE A 56 -8.55 4.94 18.33
CA ILE A 56 -8.65 4.16 17.09
C ILE A 56 -10.01 3.44 17.01
N THR A 57 -10.63 3.11 18.15
CA THR A 57 -11.90 2.37 18.19
C THR A 57 -13.15 3.24 18.36
N LEU A 58 -13.00 4.48 18.85
CA LEU A 58 -14.11 5.43 19.04
C LEU A 58 -14.98 5.68 17.80
N PRO A 59 -14.42 5.75 16.57
CA PRO A 59 -15.24 5.94 15.36
C PRO A 59 -16.17 4.76 15.05
N PHE A 60 -15.95 3.58 15.62
CA PHE A 60 -16.78 2.40 15.39
C PHE A 60 -18.02 2.35 16.30
N PHE A 61 -18.11 3.24 17.30
CA PHE A 61 -19.21 3.29 18.28
C PHE A 61 -19.98 4.61 18.27
N LEU A 62 -19.54 5.60 17.49
CA LEU A 62 -20.28 6.86 17.33
C LEU A 62 -21.30 6.74 16.19
N PRO A 63 -22.51 7.31 16.36
CA PRO A 63 -23.44 7.53 15.25
C PRO A 63 -22.72 8.28 14.12
N PRO A 64 -22.86 7.86 12.85
CA PRO A 64 -22.17 8.51 11.73
C PRO A 64 -22.41 10.02 11.67
N GLU A 65 -23.61 10.45 12.05
CA GLU A 65 -24.03 11.85 12.08
C GLU A 65 -23.19 12.75 13.00
N ASP A 66 -22.62 12.23 14.09
CA ASP A 66 -21.76 13.00 15.00
C ASP A 66 -20.31 13.14 14.48
N ALA A 67 -19.93 12.36 13.46
CA ALA A 67 -18.63 12.44 12.81
C ALA A 67 -18.61 13.41 11.60
N PHE A 68 -19.78 13.89 11.15
CA PHE A 68 -19.91 14.55 9.84
C PHE A 68 -19.81 16.06 9.78
N ALA A 69 -19.96 16.75 10.89
CA ALA A 69 -19.87 18.19 10.86
C ALA A 69 -19.48 18.69 12.24
N VAL A 70 -18.26 19.21 12.35
CA VAL A 70 -17.89 20.00 13.52
C VAL A 70 -18.40 21.44 13.31
N GLY A 71 -19.61 21.59 12.75
CA GLY A 71 -20.31 22.87 12.59
C GLY A 71 -19.51 24.03 11.99
N GLY A 72 -18.50 23.79 11.14
CA GLY A 72 -17.61 24.83 10.64
C GLY A 72 -16.22 24.90 11.30
N GLU A 73 -15.91 24.15 12.36
CA GLU A 73 -14.62 24.23 13.08
C GLU A 73 -13.41 23.86 12.21
N LEU A 74 -13.59 22.98 11.21
CA LEU A 74 -12.51 22.59 10.30
C LEU A 74 -12.39 23.52 9.07
N GLY A 75 -13.28 24.52 8.94
CA GLY A 75 -13.24 25.53 7.89
C GLY A 75 -13.17 24.93 6.48
N ILE A 76 -12.16 25.34 5.70
CA ILE A 76 -11.96 24.84 4.33
C ILE A 76 -11.62 23.34 4.25
N LEU A 77 -11.31 22.68 5.37
CA LEU A 77 -11.04 21.23 5.40
C LEU A 77 -12.30 20.42 5.70
N GLU A 78 -13.44 21.05 5.90
CA GLU A 78 -14.72 20.37 6.14
C GLU A 78 -15.40 19.94 4.84
N GLY A 79 -16.14 18.84 4.90
CA GLY A 79 -16.99 18.38 3.79
C GLY A 79 -16.20 17.88 2.57
N ARG A 80 -16.47 18.46 1.39
CA ARG A 80 -15.95 17.97 0.11
C ARG A 80 -14.50 18.36 -0.16
N SER A 81 -14.01 19.44 0.46
CA SER A 81 -12.63 19.90 0.32
C SER A 81 -11.61 18.91 0.91
N PHE A 82 -12.00 18.16 1.96
CA PHE A 82 -11.18 17.07 2.51
C PHE A 82 -10.84 16.01 1.45
N ALA A 83 -11.70 15.82 0.44
CA ALA A 83 -11.45 14.88 -0.65
C ALA A 83 -10.25 15.27 -1.53
N LEU A 84 -9.76 16.52 -1.47
CA LEU A 84 -8.56 16.98 -2.19
C LEU A 84 -7.25 16.49 -1.55
N ILE A 85 -7.29 15.94 -0.33
CA ILE A 85 -6.13 15.29 0.30
C ILE A 85 -5.77 14.01 -0.47
N HIS A 86 -6.77 13.23 -0.87
CA HIS A 86 -6.59 11.98 -1.60
C HIS A 86 -5.71 12.12 -2.87
N PRO A 87 -5.99 13.01 -3.84
CA PRO A 87 -5.17 13.15 -5.04
C PRO A 87 -3.72 13.60 -4.77
N ILE A 88 -3.50 14.40 -3.72
CA ILE A 88 -2.16 14.79 -3.27
C ILE A 88 -1.42 13.55 -2.73
N VAL A 89 -2.07 12.80 -1.84
CA VAL A 89 -1.53 11.57 -1.27
C VAL A 89 -1.26 10.52 -2.36
N MET A 90 -2.16 10.35 -3.32
CA MET A 90 -2.01 9.41 -4.42
C MET A 90 -0.85 9.78 -5.35
N SER A 91 -0.64 11.07 -5.59
CA SER A 91 0.53 11.55 -6.36
C SER A 91 1.83 11.24 -5.62
N GLY A 92 1.87 11.47 -4.30
CA GLY A 92 3.01 11.12 -3.45
C GLY A 92 3.29 9.60 -3.43
N LEU A 93 2.25 8.79 -3.25
CA LEU A 93 2.30 7.33 -3.29
C LEU A 93 2.81 6.80 -4.64
N PHE A 94 2.38 7.41 -5.74
CA PHE A 94 2.85 7.04 -7.08
C PHE A 94 4.35 7.30 -7.24
N VAL A 95 4.82 8.50 -6.91
CA VAL A 95 6.27 8.83 -6.96
C VAL A 95 7.08 7.91 -6.02
N TYR A 96 6.56 7.65 -4.83
CA TYR A 96 7.21 6.77 -3.86
C TYR A 96 7.25 5.31 -4.36
N THR A 97 6.24 4.86 -5.10
CA THR A 97 6.23 3.55 -5.76
C THR A 97 7.34 3.44 -6.81
N LEU A 98 7.53 4.48 -7.63
CA LEU A 98 8.64 4.53 -8.60
C LEU A 98 10.00 4.51 -7.89
N TYR A 99 10.14 5.25 -6.79
CA TYR A 99 11.35 5.24 -5.97
C TYR A 99 11.63 3.85 -5.37
N ALA A 100 10.62 3.18 -4.81
CA ALA A 100 10.74 1.82 -4.32
C ALA A 100 11.16 0.84 -5.44
N GLY A 101 10.60 1.01 -6.64
CA GLY A 101 10.99 0.28 -7.85
C GLY A 101 12.47 0.50 -8.22
N TYR A 102 12.95 1.75 -8.19
CA TYR A 102 14.36 2.08 -8.39
C TYR A 102 15.27 1.36 -7.38
N LEU A 103 14.95 1.41 -6.09
CA LEU A 103 15.73 0.71 -5.06
C LEU A 103 15.77 -0.81 -5.31
N GLY A 104 14.64 -1.40 -5.71
CA GLY A 104 14.54 -2.82 -6.05
C GLY A 104 15.39 -3.19 -7.27
N TRP A 105 15.44 -2.30 -8.28
CA TRP A 105 16.29 -2.46 -9.45
C TRP A 105 17.78 -2.40 -9.10
N GLN A 106 18.20 -1.44 -8.27
CA GLN A 106 19.58 -1.35 -7.77
C GLN A 106 19.99 -2.64 -7.03
N TRP A 107 19.11 -3.18 -6.18
CA TRP A 107 19.36 -4.47 -5.51
C TRP A 107 19.43 -5.65 -6.49
N ARG A 108 18.62 -5.66 -7.55
CA ARG A 108 18.74 -6.64 -8.64
C ARG A 108 20.09 -6.52 -9.35
N ARG A 109 20.55 -5.30 -9.64
CA ARG A 109 21.80 -5.02 -10.34
C ARG A 109 23.03 -5.61 -9.62
N VAL A 110 23.08 -5.54 -8.28
CA VAL A 110 24.14 -6.16 -7.47
C VAL A 110 24.33 -7.66 -7.79
N ARG A 111 23.23 -8.36 -8.04
CA ARG A 111 23.23 -9.81 -8.35
C ARG A 111 23.60 -10.06 -9.81
N THR A 112 22.96 -9.35 -10.74
CA THR A 112 23.20 -9.57 -12.17
C THR A 112 24.62 -9.19 -12.59
N ILE A 113 25.23 -8.16 -11.98
CA ILE A 113 26.64 -7.85 -12.22
C ILE A 113 27.55 -9.02 -11.83
N GLN A 114 27.25 -9.70 -10.71
CA GLN A 114 28.06 -10.84 -10.29
C GLN A 114 28.01 -11.97 -11.33
N ASP A 115 26.84 -12.19 -11.93
CA ASP A 115 26.67 -13.17 -13.00
C ASP A 115 27.44 -12.76 -14.27
N GLU A 116 27.38 -11.48 -14.66
CA GLU A 116 28.16 -10.91 -15.77
C GLU A 116 29.67 -11.07 -15.56
N ILE A 117 30.17 -10.74 -14.36
CA ILE A 117 31.59 -10.93 -14.00
C ILE A 117 31.99 -12.40 -14.12
N ASN A 118 31.15 -13.32 -13.63
CA ASN A 118 31.43 -14.75 -13.68
C ASN A 118 31.44 -15.30 -15.11
N GLN A 119 30.63 -14.74 -16.01
CA GLN A 119 30.63 -15.09 -17.44
C GLN A 119 31.89 -14.55 -18.13
N LEU A 120 32.23 -13.28 -17.95
CA LEU A 120 33.43 -12.67 -18.53
C LEU A 120 34.72 -13.38 -18.08
N LYS A 121 34.79 -13.81 -16.81
CA LYS A 121 35.91 -14.61 -16.31
C LYS A 121 36.04 -15.98 -16.97
N LYS A 122 34.95 -16.57 -17.48
CA LYS A 122 35.00 -17.82 -18.25
C LYS A 122 35.46 -17.60 -19.69
N GLU A 123 35.18 -16.42 -20.25
CA GLU A 123 35.62 -16.02 -21.59
C GLU A 123 37.12 -15.72 -21.66
N LEU A 124 37.70 -15.25 -20.55
CA LEU A 124 39.15 -15.23 -20.35
C LEU A 124 39.66 -16.69 -20.36
N LYS A 125 40.18 -17.14 -21.51
CA LYS A 125 40.85 -18.44 -21.61
C LYS A 125 41.92 -18.52 -20.50
N PRO A 126 42.04 -19.66 -19.79
CA PRO A 126 43.16 -19.84 -18.87
C PRO A 126 44.45 -19.68 -19.66
N VAL A 127 45.33 -18.80 -19.17
CA VAL A 127 46.68 -18.59 -19.71
C VAL A 127 47.30 -19.97 -19.93
N ALA A 128 47.72 -20.26 -21.16
CA ALA A 128 48.41 -21.50 -21.48
C ALA A 128 49.65 -21.59 -20.56
N VAL A 129 49.63 -22.53 -19.63
CA VAL A 129 50.80 -22.85 -18.82
C VAL A 129 51.81 -23.46 -19.80
N THR A 130 52.98 -22.86 -19.94
CA THR A 130 54.09 -23.49 -20.65
C THR A 130 54.41 -24.85 -20.00
N PRO A 131 54.80 -25.88 -20.78
CA PRO A 131 55.06 -27.23 -20.26
C PRO A 131 56.01 -27.29 -19.05
N ASP A 132 56.87 -26.27 -18.89
CA ASP A 132 57.89 -26.19 -17.83
C ASP A 132 57.45 -25.47 -16.54
N GLY A 133 56.17 -25.17 -16.35
CA GLY A 133 55.65 -24.62 -15.07
C GLY A 133 56.20 -23.25 -14.66
N SER A 134 56.96 -22.58 -15.54
CA SER A 134 57.54 -21.26 -15.30
C SER A 134 56.51 -20.16 -15.62
N PRO A 135 56.34 -19.13 -14.76
CA PRO A 135 55.46 -18.01 -15.07
C PRO A 135 55.92 -17.26 -16.33
N PRO A 136 55.01 -16.83 -17.22
CA PRO A 136 55.37 -16.00 -18.36
C PRO A 136 56.04 -14.70 -17.89
N SER A 137 57.16 -14.35 -18.52
CA SER A 137 58.07 -13.26 -18.13
C SER A 137 57.51 -11.85 -18.34
N GLN A 138 56.30 -11.72 -18.88
CA GLN A 138 55.56 -10.48 -18.96
C GLN A 138 54.09 -10.70 -18.59
N PRO A 139 53.50 -9.87 -17.71
CA PRO A 139 52.07 -9.87 -17.52
C PRO A 139 51.40 -9.58 -18.88
N PRO A 140 50.39 -10.35 -19.29
CA PRO A 140 49.70 -10.11 -20.54
C PRO A 140 49.15 -8.66 -20.55
N PRO A 141 49.19 -7.96 -21.70
CA PRO A 141 48.65 -6.61 -21.80
C PRO A 141 47.19 -6.61 -21.33
N PRO A 142 46.75 -5.57 -20.59
CA PRO A 142 45.40 -5.54 -20.01
C PRO A 142 44.37 -5.70 -21.12
N SER A 143 43.67 -6.84 -21.13
CA SER A 143 42.64 -7.11 -22.11
C SER A 143 41.45 -6.17 -21.87
N PRO A 144 40.73 -5.72 -22.91
CA PRO A 144 39.47 -5.01 -22.74
C PRO A 144 38.48 -5.74 -21.81
N LEU A 145 38.55 -7.07 -21.74
CA LEU A 145 37.77 -7.90 -20.83
C LEU A 145 38.19 -7.72 -19.36
N ASP A 146 39.49 -7.61 -19.08
CA ASP A 146 40.00 -7.36 -17.72
C ASP A 146 39.54 -5.99 -17.20
N ALA A 147 39.62 -4.97 -18.07
CA ALA A 147 39.12 -3.63 -17.74
C ALA A 147 37.61 -3.63 -17.45
N LYS A 148 36.82 -4.37 -18.24
CA LYS A 148 35.37 -4.51 -18.01
C LYS A 148 35.06 -5.25 -16.70
N ILE A 149 35.80 -6.31 -16.38
CA ILE A 149 35.66 -7.03 -15.11
C ILE A 149 35.99 -6.12 -13.93
N GLN A 150 37.05 -5.32 -14.03
CA GLN A 150 37.41 -4.35 -12.98
C GLN A 150 36.31 -3.29 -12.81
N GLN A 151 35.82 -2.71 -13.89
CA GLN A 151 34.74 -1.72 -13.86
C GLN A 151 33.48 -2.27 -13.18
N LEU A 152 33.01 -3.45 -13.62
CA LEU A 152 31.84 -4.12 -13.03
C LEU A 152 32.07 -4.49 -11.56
N THR A 153 33.30 -4.85 -11.19
CA THR A 153 33.65 -5.16 -9.81
C THR A 153 33.55 -3.91 -8.93
N GLU A 154 34.04 -2.76 -9.40
CA GLU A 154 33.89 -1.49 -8.69
C GLU A 154 32.43 -1.02 -8.63
N GLU A 155 31.68 -1.08 -9.74
CA GLU A 155 30.23 -0.78 -9.76
C GLU A 155 29.49 -1.63 -8.71
N ARG A 156 29.75 -2.93 -8.66
CA ARG A 156 29.14 -3.82 -7.67
C ARG A 156 29.51 -3.43 -6.24
N LYS A 157 30.77 -3.07 -5.97
CA LYS A 157 31.22 -2.62 -4.65
C LYS A 157 30.46 -1.36 -4.23
N GLU A 158 30.30 -0.39 -5.12
CA GLU A 158 29.52 0.83 -4.87
C GLU A 158 28.05 0.52 -4.58
N LEU A 159 27.43 -0.36 -5.38
CA LEU A 159 26.05 -0.76 -5.17
C LEU A 159 25.83 -1.50 -3.84
N ILE A 160 26.79 -2.32 -3.41
CA ILE A 160 26.73 -2.99 -2.10
C ILE A 160 26.79 -1.97 -0.97
N LYS A 161 27.67 -0.96 -1.06
CA LYS A 161 27.75 0.15 -0.08
C LYS A 161 26.43 0.93 0.02
N GLY A 162 25.64 0.96 -1.05
CA GLY A 162 24.35 1.63 -1.10
C GLY A 162 23.24 0.99 -0.25
N SER A 163 23.42 -0.24 0.25
CA SER A 163 22.46 -0.96 1.10
C SER A 163 21.03 -1.05 0.52
N TYR A 164 20.92 -1.18 -0.80
CA TYR A 164 19.64 -1.10 -1.53
C TYR A 164 18.63 -2.19 -1.15
N ARG A 165 19.09 -3.35 -0.66
CA ARG A 165 18.21 -4.40 -0.13
C ARG A 165 17.34 -3.87 1.01
N ASP A 166 17.96 -3.27 2.01
CA ASP A 166 17.28 -2.81 3.22
C ASP A 166 16.46 -1.55 2.95
N LYS A 167 16.98 -0.65 2.10
CA LYS A 167 16.22 0.52 1.63
C LYS A 167 14.96 0.11 0.87
N HIS A 168 15.06 -0.85 -0.06
CA HIS A 168 13.90 -1.34 -0.80
C HIS A 168 12.90 -2.04 0.12
N PHE A 169 13.38 -2.86 1.05
CA PHE A 169 12.50 -3.51 2.03
C PHE A 169 11.74 -2.49 2.87
N ASN A 170 12.44 -1.51 3.45
CA ASN A 170 11.82 -0.46 4.25
C ASN A 170 10.83 0.40 3.45
N ALA A 171 11.23 0.86 2.25
CA ALA A 171 10.35 1.62 1.37
C ALA A 171 9.11 0.80 0.98
N GLY A 172 9.28 -0.49 0.66
CA GLY A 172 8.17 -1.40 0.38
C GLY A 172 7.24 -1.58 1.57
N SER A 173 7.76 -1.69 2.80
CA SER A 173 6.96 -1.78 4.02
C SER A 173 6.17 -0.51 4.31
N ILE A 174 6.79 0.67 4.13
CA ILE A 174 6.11 1.96 4.28
C ILE A 174 5.01 2.10 3.23
N LEU A 175 5.31 1.79 1.97
CA LEU A 175 4.35 1.84 0.86
C LEU A 175 3.16 0.92 1.13
N LEU A 176 3.42 -0.33 1.54
CA LEU A 176 2.37 -1.30 1.85
C LEU A 176 1.50 -0.81 3.01
N GLY A 177 2.10 -0.40 4.13
CA GLY A 177 1.34 0.04 5.30
C GLY A 177 0.49 1.26 4.98
N PHE A 178 1.13 2.34 4.55
CA PHE A 178 0.44 3.61 4.29
C PHE A 178 -0.55 3.51 3.13
N GLY A 179 -0.19 2.80 2.05
CA GLY A 179 -1.08 2.59 0.91
C GLY A 179 -2.32 1.76 1.23
N VAL A 180 -2.21 0.73 2.08
CA VAL A 180 -3.37 -0.05 2.54
C VAL A 180 -4.28 0.82 3.43
N PHE A 181 -3.71 1.59 4.36
CA PHE A 181 -4.47 2.52 5.19
C PHE A 181 -5.26 3.51 4.34
N GLU A 182 -4.62 4.13 3.35
CA GLU A 182 -5.25 5.06 2.41
C GLU A 182 -6.41 4.38 1.66
N SER A 183 -6.17 3.20 1.06
CA SER A 183 -7.18 2.50 0.26
C SER A 183 -8.42 2.14 1.09
N VAL A 184 -8.24 1.71 2.34
CA VAL A 184 -9.35 1.39 3.25
C VAL A 184 -10.04 2.68 3.73
N PHE A 185 -9.26 3.67 4.14
CA PHE A 185 -9.77 4.95 4.62
C PHE A 185 -10.56 5.69 3.53
N GLY A 186 -10.12 5.69 2.28
CA GLY A 186 -10.84 6.34 1.18
C GLY A 186 -12.25 5.77 0.97
N GLY A 187 -12.38 4.44 1.04
CA GLY A 187 -13.68 3.77 0.99
C GLY A 187 -14.57 4.09 2.20
N LEU A 188 -14.02 3.98 3.40
CA LEU A 188 -14.73 4.29 4.65
C LEU A 188 -15.16 5.76 4.72
N ASN A 189 -14.27 6.70 4.41
CA ASN A 189 -14.55 8.13 4.37
C ASN A 189 -15.68 8.47 3.38
N THR A 190 -15.72 7.79 2.23
CA THR A 190 -16.82 7.95 1.27
C THR A 190 -18.14 7.43 1.83
N TRP A 191 -18.11 6.25 2.44
CA TRP A 191 -19.30 5.66 3.06
C TRP A 191 -19.82 6.52 4.21
N PHE A 192 -18.95 6.92 5.12
CA PHE A 192 -19.28 7.82 6.21
C PHE A 192 -19.93 9.11 5.66
N ARG A 193 -19.31 9.79 4.68
CA ARG A 193 -19.81 11.07 4.13
C ARG A 193 -21.15 11.01 3.42
N THR A 194 -21.50 9.86 2.85
CA THR A 194 -22.59 9.78 1.87
C THR A 194 -23.58 8.65 2.12
N GLY A 195 -23.35 7.84 3.15
CA GLY A 195 -24.11 6.63 3.48
C GLY A 195 -23.95 5.46 2.50
N LYS A 196 -23.12 5.60 1.45
CA LYS A 196 -22.90 4.56 0.41
C LYS A 196 -21.51 4.66 -0.23
N LEU A 197 -21.07 3.60 -0.90
CA LEU A 197 -19.90 3.66 -1.78
C LEU A 197 -20.34 3.97 -3.21
N PHE A 198 -19.47 4.62 -3.98
CA PHE A 198 -19.65 4.86 -5.41
C PHE A 198 -18.75 3.91 -6.21
N PRO A 199 -19.24 2.69 -6.56
CA PRO A 199 -18.48 1.78 -7.40
C PRO A 199 -18.17 2.42 -8.75
N GLY A 200 -16.90 2.35 -9.16
CA GLY A 200 -16.43 2.90 -10.42
C GLY A 200 -14.98 2.52 -10.70
N PRO A 201 -14.46 2.80 -11.91
CA PRO A 201 -13.13 2.37 -12.34
C PRO A 201 -12.02 2.74 -11.34
N HIS A 202 -12.08 3.95 -10.77
CA HIS A 202 -11.09 4.41 -9.81
C HIS A 202 -11.10 3.59 -8.51
N LEU A 203 -12.28 3.34 -7.93
CA LEU A 203 -12.40 2.54 -6.71
C LEU A 203 -11.93 1.08 -6.94
N TYR A 204 -12.32 0.48 -8.07
CA TYR A 204 -11.94 -0.88 -8.41
C TYR A 204 -10.44 -1.03 -8.69
N ALA A 205 -9.84 -0.07 -9.39
CA ALA A 205 -8.41 -0.05 -9.63
C ALA A 205 -7.61 0.13 -8.33
N GLY A 206 -8.05 1.02 -7.43
CA GLY A 206 -7.45 1.19 -6.10
C GLY A 206 -7.50 -0.10 -5.27
N ALA A 207 -8.65 -0.80 -5.27
CA ALA A 207 -8.76 -2.09 -4.60
C ALA A 207 -7.82 -3.16 -5.21
N ALA A 208 -7.72 -3.20 -6.55
CA ALA A 208 -6.82 -4.12 -7.25
C ALA A 208 -5.33 -3.84 -6.93
N ILE A 209 -4.93 -2.56 -6.87
CA ILE A 209 -3.59 -2.13 -6.45
C ILE A 209 -3.25 -2.65 -5.06
N THR A 210 -4.18 -2.53 -4.11
CA THR A 210 -4.02 -3.03 -2.74
C THR A 210 -3.81 -4.55 -2.71
N VAL A 211 -4.57 -5.30 -3.51
CA VAL A 211 -4.39 -6.75 -3.66
C VAL A 211 -3.01 -7.08 -4.27
N LEU A 212 -2.59 -6.35 -5.30
CA LEU A 212 -1.28 -6.54 -5.94
C LEU A 212 -0.12 -6.26 -4.98
N TRP A 213 -0.20 -5.22 -4.15
CA TRP A 213 0.79 -4.96 -3.10
C TRP A 213 0.86 -6.10 -2.08
N ALA A 214 -0.28 -6.57 -1.58
CA ALA A 214 -0.33 -7.68 -0.63
C ALA A 214 0.26 -8.97 -1.25
N ALA A 215 -0.12 -9.30 -2.48
CA ALA A 215 0.40 -10.46 -3.20
C ALA A 215 1.91 -10.35 -3.44
N ALA A 216 2.41 -9.19 -3.84
CA ALA A 216 3.83 -8.95 -4.03
C ALA A 216 4.62 -9.08 -2.72
N ALA A 217 4.10 -8.53 -1.61
CA ALA A 217 4.71 -8.64 -0.29
C ALA A 217 4.75 -10.08 0.22
N ALA A 218 3.71 -10.88 -0.06
CA ALA A 218 3.65 -12.29 0.33
C ALA A 218 4.74 -13.17 -0.32
N LEU A 219 5.37 -12.70 -1.40
CA LEU A 219 6.48 -13.41 -2.07
C LEU A 219 7.83 -13.26 -1.37
N VAL A 220 7.97 -12.28 -0.46
CA VAL A 220 9.23 -11.95 0.20
C VAL A 220 9.91 -13.16 0.87
N PRO A 221 9.23 -14.03 1.64
CA PRO A 221 9.88 -15.19 2.25
C PRO A 221 10.52 -16.14 1.23
N ARG A 222 9.89 -16.36 0.07
CA ARG A 222 10.47 -17.18 -1.01
C ARG A 222 11.62 -16.47 -1.73
N MET A 223 11.52 -15.16 -1.92
CA MET A 223 12.58 -14.35 -2.52
C MET A 223 13.85 -14.32 -1.66
N GLN A 224 13.69 -14.23 -0.33
CA GLN A 224 14.79 -14.30 0.64
C GLN A 224 15.50 -15.66 0.60
N LYS A 225 14.76 -16.74 0.32
CA LYS A 225 15.29 -18.10 0.12
C LYS A 225 15.92 -18.34 -1.27
N GLY A 226 16.06 -17.32 -2.12
CA GLY A 226 16.73 -17.50 -3.40
C GLY A 226 15.83 -17.75 -4.61
N SER A 227 14.50 -17.83 -4.45
CA SER A 227 13.60 -18.18 -5.57
C SER A 227 13.54 -17.08 -6.63
N GLU A 228 14.08 -17.36 -7.83
CA GLU A 228 13.97 -16.46 -8.99
C GLU A 228 12.54 -16.34 -9.52
N THR A 229 11.74 -17.41 -9.47
CA THR A 229 10.31 -17.34 -9.82
C THR A 229 9.57 -16.35 -8.93
N ALA A 230 9.79 -16.37 -7.62
CA ALA A 230 9.16 -15.42 -6.70
C ALA A 230 9.62 -13.98 -6.96
N ARG A 231 10.91 -13.79 -7.28
CA ARG A 231 11.47 -12.47 -7.61
C ARG A 231 10.85 -11.90 -8.89
N ASN A 232 10.78 -12.70 -9.95
CA ASN A 232 10.20 -12.28 -11.21
C ASN A 232 8.70 -12.03 -11.07
N LEU A 233 7.97 -12.88 -10.34
CA LEU A 233 6.55 -12.65 -10.07
C LEU A 233 6.32 -11.37 -9.26
N HIS A 234 7.13 -11.10 -8.23
CA HIS A 234 7.07 -9.85 -7.47
C HIS A 234 7.28 -8.63 -8.38
N ILE A 235 8.25 -8.69 -9.29
CA ILE A 235 8.49 -7.60 -10.26
C ILE A 235 7.29 -7.44 -11.19
N THR A 236 6.77 -8.53 -11.77
CA THR A 236 5.60 -8.48 -12.66
C THR A 236 4.39 -7.87 -11.98
N LEU A 237 4.08 -8.30 -10.75
CA LEU A 237 2.95 -7.75 -9.98
C LEU A 237 3.10 -6.24 -9.75
N ASN A 238 4.32 -5.76 -9.44
CA ASN A 238 4.57 -4.34 -9.23
C ASN A 238 4.60 -3.52 -10.53
N VAL A 239 5.03 -4.11 -11.65
CA VAL A 239 4.89 -3.46 -12.97
C VAL A 239 3.42 -3.27 -13.32
N LEU A 240 2.58 -4.31 -13.12
CA LEU A 240 1.13 -4.19 -13.30
C LEU A 240 0.53 -3.14 -12.36
N ASN A 241 1.01 -3.07 -11.12
CA ASN A 241 0.59 -2.07 -10.15
C ASN A 241 0.88 -0.63 -10.62
N VAL A 242 2.10 -0.37 -11.11
CA VAL A 242 2.48 0.93 -11.70
C VAL A 242 1.62 1.28 -12.91
N LEU A 243 1.35 0.32 -13.80
CA LEU A 243 0.49 0.53 -14.96
C LEU A 243 -0.95 0.88 -14.55
N LEU A 244 -1.48 0.20 -13.52
CA LEU A 244 -2.80 0.54 -12.97
C LEU A 244 -2.83 1.94 -12.35
N PHE A 245 -1.81 2.31 -11.57
CA PHE A 245 -1.66 3.68 -11.05
C PHE A 245 -1.72 4.72 -12.17
N ILE A 246 -0.94 4.52 -13.24
CA ILE A 246 -0.91 5.43 -14.40
C ILE A 246 -2.29 5.51 -15.04
N SER A 247 -2.97 4.38 -15.20
CA SER A 247 -4.32 4.33 -15.79
C SER A 247 -5.38 5.08 -14.97
N GLN A 248 -5.14 5.29 -13.67
CA GLN A 248 -6.06 6.02 -12.80
C GLN A 248 -5.91 7.54 -12.90
N ILE A 249 -4.81 8.06 -13.44
CA ILE A 249 -4.55 9.51 -13.52
C ILE A 249 -5.71 10.28 -14.18
N PRO A 250 -6.25 9.88 -15.36
CA PRO A 250 -7.37 10.58 -15.96
C PRO A 250 -8.61 10.58 -15.06
N THR A 251 -8.97 9.43 -14.51
CA THR A 251 -10.15 9.30 -13.63
C THR A 251 -10.00 10.10 -12.32
N GLY A 252 -8.77 10.22 -11.81
CA GLY A 252 -8.49 11.04 -10.63
C GLY A 252 -8.66 12.52 -10.91
N ILE A 253 -8.20 12.99 -12.08
CA ILE A 253 -8.40 14.37 -12.52
C ILE A 253 -9.90 14.69 -12.69
N ASP A 254 -10.68 13.78 -13.29
CA ASP A 254 -12.12 13.95 -13.42
C ASP A 254 -12.83 14.09 -12.07
N ILE A 255 -12.38 13.32 -11.06
CA ILE A 255 -12.91 13.41 -9.69
C ILE A 255 -12.56 14.77 -9.07
N VAL A 256 -11.32 15.25 -9.25
CA VAL A 256 -10.89 16.57 -8.76
C VAL A 256 -11.76 17.68 -9.36
N PHE A 257 -12.02 17.65 -10.67
CA PHE A 257 -12.90 18.64 -11.30
C PHE A 257 -14.34 18.59 -10.78
N LYS A 258 -14.89 17.39 -10.51
CA LYS A 258 -16.19 17.27 -9.85
C LYS A 258 -16.20 17.86 -8.44
N VAL A 259 -15.10 17.75 -7.68
CA VAL A 259 -15.00 18.39 -6.36
C VAL A 259 -15.05 19.92 -6.52
N PHE A 260 -14.33 20.49 -7.48
CA PHE A 260 -14.40 21.93 -7.81
C PHE A 260 -15.78 22.40 -8.27
N GLU A 261 -16.48 21.60 -9.08
CA GLU A 261 -17.83 21.91 -9.54
C GLU A 261 -18.86 21.93 -8.41
N PHE A 262 -18.79 20.93 -7.51
CA PHE A 262 -19.85 20.69 -6.52
C PHE A 262 -19.61 21.29 -5.14
N THR A 263 -18.46 21.89 -4.89
CA THR A 263 -18.16 22.47 -3.58
C THR A 263 -18.27 23.99 -3.68
N LYS A 264 -18.86 24.61 -2.66
CA LYS A 264 -18.94 26.07 -2.54
C LYS A 264 -18.00 26.48 -1.43
N TRP A 265 -16.94 27.18 -1.77
CA TRP A 265 -16.00 27.73 -0.80
C TRP A 265 -16.47 29.11 -0.34
N PRO A 266 -16.23 29.49 0.93
CA PRO A 266 -16.44 30.85 1.40
C PRO A 266 -15.52 31.85 0.69
#